data_AF-A0A1N6PAN5-F1
#
_entry.id   AF-A0A1N6PAN5-F1
#
_cell.length_a   1.000
_cell.length_b   1.000
_cell.length_c   1.000
_cell.angle_alpha   90.00
_cell.angle_beta   90.00
_cell.angle_gamma   90.00
#
_symmetry.space_group_name_H-M   'P 1'
#
loop_
_entity.id
_entity.type
_entity.pdbx_description
1 polymer ?
#
loop_
_entity_poly.entity_id
_entity_poly.type
_entity_poly.pdbx_seq_one_letter_code
_entity_poly.pdbx_strand_id
1 'polypeptide(L)'
;MRRAALLGVSAALLAGCVLGPPARVNVPVPVECHAKEPKLPPMPTDHLPWGVDVDRWVAAAQAELLLRDGYEGELRAALRECTG
;
A
#
# COMPACT_ATOMS: atom_id res chain seq x y z
N MET A 1 -42.30 -6.70 45.05
CA MET A 1 -42.72 -7.31 43.77
C MET A 1 -42.43 -6.42 42.54
N ARG A 2 -42.81 -5.13 42.55
CA ARG A 2 -42.59 -4.19 41.41
C ARG A 2 -41.13 -4.01 40.97
N ARG A 3 -40.17 -3.93 41.91
CA ARG A 3 -38.74 -3.77 41.62
C ARG A 3 -38.12 -5.02 40.95
N ALA A 4 -38.54 -6.21 41.38
CA ALA A 4 -38.09 -7.47 40.78
C ALA A 4 -38.60 -7.63 39.34
N ALA A 5 -39.83 -7.19 39.05
CA ALA A 5 -40.38 -7.18 37.71
C ALA A 5 -39.63 -6.22 36.77
N LEU A 6 -39.25 -5.03 37.26
CA LEU A 6 -38.43 -4.07 36.51
C LEU A 6 -37.04 -4.63 36.16
N LEU A 7 -36.36 -5.24 37.13
CA LEU A 7 -35.07 -5.91 36.93
C LEU A 7 -35.15 -7.06 35.92
N GLY A 8 -36.23 -7.86 35.98
CA GLY A 8 -36.46 -8.95 35.03
C GLY A 8 -36.67 -8.48 33.60
N VAL A 9 -37.44 -7.41 33.40
CA VAL A 9 -37.67 -6.81 32.07
C VAL A 9 -36.38 -6.22 31.50
N SER A 10 -35.60 -5.52 32.31
CA SER A 10 -34.30 -4.99 31.88
C SER A 10 -33.32 -6.08 31.46
N ALA A 11 -33.25 -7.18 32.21
CA ALA A 11 -32.41 -8.33 31.86
C ALA A 11 -32.86 -9.01 30.56
N ALA A 12 -34.17 -9.15 30.34
CA ALA A 12 -34.72 -9.74 29.12
C ALA A 12 -34.43 -8.90 27.85
N LEU A 13 -34.47 -7.57 27.97
CA LEU A 13 -34.16 -6.65 26.86
C LEU A 13 -32.69 -6.70 26.42
N LEU A 14 -31.76 -6.99 27.34
CA LEU A 14 -30.33 -7.06 27.06
C LEU A 14 -29.88 -8.40 26.45
N ALA A 15 -30.66 -9.47 26.65
CA ALA A 15 -30.33 -10.81 26.14
C ALA A 15 -30.40 -10.91 24.60
N GLY A 16 -31.09 -9.98 23.92
CA GLY A 16 -31.22 -9.98 22.46
C GLY A 16 -29.94 -9.65 21.69
N CYS A 17 -28.94 -9.01 22.31
CA CYS A 17 -27.71 -8.59 21.61
C CYS A 17 -26.74 -9.74 21.30
N VAL A 18 -26.85 -10.88 21.99
CA VAL A 18 -25.91 -12.01 21.87
C VAL A 18 -26.43 -13.15 20.97
N LEU A 19 -27.72 -13.17 20.67
CA LEU A 19 -28.39 -14.33 20.04
C LEU A 19 -28.54 -14.24 18.50
N GLY A 20 -27.92 -13.25 17.85
CA GLY A 20 -27.95 -13.13 16.39
C GLY A 20 -27.12 -14.23 15.71
N PRO A 21 -27.57 -14.80 14.57
CA PRO A 21 -26.74 -15.71 13.79
C PRO A 21 -25.48 -15.00 13.29
N PRO A 22 -24.35 -15.71 13.17
CA PRO A 22 -23.10 -15.10 12.70
C PRO A 22 -23.31 -14.50 11.31
N ALA A 23 -22.96 -13.23 11.16
CA ALA A 23 -23.01 -12.55 9.87
C ALA A 23 -21.91 -13.10 8.95
N ARG A 24 -22.24 -13.35 7.69
CA ARG A 24 -21.23 -13.64 6.67
C ARG A 24 -20.48 -12.35 6.36
N VAL A 25 -19.17 -12.36 6.59
CA VAL A 25 -18.27 -11.25 6.25
C VAL A 25 -17.31 -11.73 5.16
N ASN A 26 -17.25 -10.98 4.06
CA ASN A 26 -16.24 -11.19 3.03
C ASN A 26 -14.98 -10.43 3.46
N VAL A 27 -13.92 -11.17 3.80
CA VAL A 27 -12.60 -10.60 4.10
C VAL A 27 -11.76 -10.68 2.83
N PRO A 28 -11.21 -9.56 2.32
CA PRO A 28 -10.29 -9.61 1.20
C PRO A 28 -9.04 -10.39 1.60
N VAL A 29 -8.70 -11.42 0.82
CA VAL A 29 -7.48 -12.21 0.98
C VAL A 29 -6.43 -11.62 0.04
N PRO A 30 -5.26 -11.17 0.54
CA PRO A 30 -4.17 -10.72 -0.31
C PRO A 30 -3.74 -11.84 -1.26
N VAL A 31 -3.67 -11.53 -2.55
CA VAL A 31 -3.15 -12.43 -3.58
C VAL A 31 -1.75 -11.99 -4.00
N GLU A 32 -0.96 -12.91 -4.54
CA GLU A 32 0.34 -12.57 -5.10
C GLU A 32 0.17 -11.61 -6.29
N CYS A 33 1.01 -10.58 -6.35
CA CYS A 33 1.06 -9.71 -7.52
C CYS A 33 2.04 -10.27 -8.56
N HIS A 34 1.56 -10.43 -9.80
CA HIS A 34 2.38 -10.89 -10.92
C HIS A 34 2.93 -9.75 -11.79
N ALA A 35 2.85 -8.50 -11.31
CA ALA A 35 3.44 -7.36 -11.99
C ALA A 35 4.96 -7.58 -12.13
N LYS A 36 5.49 -7.25 -13.30
CA LYS A 36 6.93 -7.33 -13.55
C LYS A 36 7.59 -6.02 -13.15
N GLU A 37 8.71 -6.11 -12.45
CA GLU A 37 9.55 -4.94 -12.20
C GLU A 37 10.09 -4.40 -13.54
N PRO A 38 9.91 -3.10 -13.84
CA PRO A 38 10.49 -2.47 -15.01
C PRO A 38 12.02 -2.59 -14.99
N LYS A 39 12.63 -2.62 -16.18
CA LYS A 39 14.09 -2.70 -16.27
C LYS A 39 14.72 -1.38 -15.83
N LEU A 40 15.67 -1.44 -14.90
CA LEU A 40 16.46 -0.27 -14.53
C LEU A 40 17.16 0.34 -15.77
N PRO A 41 16.94 1.64 -16.07
CA PRO A 41 17.64 2.29 -17.17
C PRO A 41 19.13 2.46 -16.83
N PRO A 42 20.01 2.55 -17.84
CA PRO A 42 21.43 2.84 -17.60
C PRO A 42 21.55 4.26 -17.03
N MET A 43 21.98 4.37 -15.77
CA MET A 43 22.05 5.66 -15.10
C MET A 43 23.33 6.40 -15.53
N PRO A 44 23.24 7.70 -15.91
CA PRO A 44 24.39 8.47 -16.34
C PRO A 44 25.53 8.52 -15.32
N THR A 45 25.23 8.47 -14.01
CA THR A 45 26.28 8.51 -12.98
C THR A 45 26.98 7.18 -12.75
N ASP A 46 26.36 6.03 -13.10
CA ASP A 46 26.93 4.68 -12.87
C ASP A 46 28.26 4.46 -13.62
N HIS A 47 28.46 5.18 -14.72
CA HIS A 47 29.58 5.00 -15.62
C HIS A 47 30.64 6.11 -15.52
N LEU A 48 30.52 7.00 -14.54
CA LEU A 48 31.49 8.08 -14.36
C LEU A 48 32.79 7.56 -13.74
N PRO A 49 33.96 7.98 -14.26
CA PRO A 49 35.23 7.65 -13.62
C PRO A 49 35.38 8.39 -12.29
N TRP A 50 36.18 7.82 -11.39
CA TRP A 50 36.59 8.50 -10.17
C TRP A 50 37.35 9.79 -10.47
N GLY A 51 37.06 10.84 -9.70
CA GLY A 51 37.70 12.15 -9.88
C GLY A 51 37.24 12.90 -11.13
N VAL A 52 36.10 12.54 -11.72
CA VAL A 52 35.50 13.31 -12.79
C VAL A 52 35.27 14.77 -12.35
N ASP A 53 35.48 15.71 -13.27
CA ASP A 53 35.24 17.13 -13.04
C ASP A 53 33.79 17.40 -12.58
N VAL A 54 33.64 18.42 -11.72
CA VAL A 54 32.36 18.75 -11.06
C VAL A 54 31.28 19.10 -12.09
N ASP A 55 31.60 19.86 -13.13
CA ASP A 55 30.60 20.27 -14.12
C ASP A 55 30.07 19.06 -14.90
N ARG A 56 30.96 18.12 -15.22
CA ARG A 56 30.58 16.86 -15.88
C ARG A 56 29.75 15.97 -14.95
N TRP A 57 30.09 15.91 -13.66
CA TRP A 57 29.27 15.18 -12.68
C TRP A 57 27.87 15.78 -12.56
N VAL A 58 27.78 17.11 -12.42
CA VAL A 58 26.51 17.84 -12.28
C VAL A 58 25.63 17.68 -13.53
N ALA A 59 26.21 17.70 -14.73
CA ALA A 59 25.48 17.44 -15.96
C ALA A 59 24.90 16.01 -16.01
N ALA A 60 25.69 15.00 -15.62
CA ALA A 60 25.22 13.61 -15.56
C ALA A 60 24.14 13.42 -14.49
N ALA A 61 24.31 14.00 -13.31
CA ALA A 61 23.33 13.92 -12.22
C ALA A 61 21.99 14.58 -12.61
N GLN A 62 22.01 15.72 -13.31
CA GLN A 62 20.78 16.36 -13.82
C GLN A 62 20.06 15.51 -14.86
N ALA A 63 20.80 14.90 -15.80
CA ALA A 63 20.22 13.98 -16.76
C ALA A 63 19.61 12.74 -16.06
N GLU A 64 20.26 12.26 -15.01
CA GLU A 64 19.78 11.13 -14.22
C GLU A 64 18.49 11.45 -13.46
N LEU A 65 18.33 12.65 -12.88
CA LEU A 65 17.10 13.04 -12.20
C LEU A 65 15.85 12.82 -13.07
N LEU A 66 15.89 13.26 -14.33
CA LEU A 66 14.79 13.08 -15.28
C LEU A 66 14.53 11.60 -15.59
N LEU A 67 15.59 10.79 -15.70
CA LEU A 67 15.45 9.34 -15.91
C LEU A 67 14.84 8.66 -14.70
N ARG A 68 15.22 9.07 -13.49
CA ARG A 68 14.67 8.54 -12.24
C ARG A 68 13.20 8.90 -12.08
N ASP A 69 12.80 10.13 -12.43
CA ASP A 69 11.39 10.54 -12.43
C ASP A 69 10.56 9.67 -13.40
N GLY A 70 11.08 9.41 -14.60
CA GLY A 70 10.46 8.50 -15.56
C GLY A 70 10.34 7.08 -15.03
N TYR A 71 11.43 6.53 -14.49
CA TYR A 71 11.48 5.19 -13.90
C TYR A 71 10.54 5.04 -12.69
N GLU A 72 10.42 6.08 -11.86
CA GLU A 72 9.44 6.11 -10.78
C GLU A 72 8.01 6.06 -11.32
N GLY A 73 7.73 6.74 -12.43
CA GLY A 73 6.46 6.62 -13.15
C GLY A 73 6.13 5.19 -13.56
N GLU A 74 7.11 4.48 -14.13
CA GLU A 74 7.00 3.06 -14.51
C GLU A 74 6.80 2.15 -13.29
N LEU A 75 7.57 2.35 -12.22
CA LEU A 75 7.43 1.60 -10.96
C LEU A 75 6.04 1.79 -10.34
N ARG A 76 5.56 3.03 -10.29
CA ARG A 76 4.21 3.33 -9.80
C ARG A 76 3.14 2.70 -10.70
N ALA A 77 3.37 2.60 -12.00
CA ALA A 77 2.46 1.91 -12.92
C ALA A 77 2.40 0.42 -12.64
N ALA A 78 3.55 -0.25 -12.50
CA ALA A 78 3.62 -1.66 -12.13
C ALA A 78 2.95 -1.92 -10.77
N LEU A 79 3.16 -1.05 -9.77
CA LEU A 79 2.51 -1.20 -8.46
C LEU A 79 0.98 -1.06 -8.53
N ARG A 80 0.47 -0.18 -9.39
CA ARG A 80 -0.98 -0.01 -9.56
C ARG A 80 -1.67 -1.27 -10.09
N GLU A 81 -0.96 -2.13 -10.82
CA GLU A 81 -1.49 -3.44 -11.25
C GLU A 81 -1.75 -4.37 -10.05
N CYS A 82 -1.06 -4.16 -8.92
CA CYS A 82 -1.18 -4.99 -7.72
C CYS A 82 -2.25 -4.51 -6.73
N THR A 83 -2.62 -3.24 -6.78
CA THR A 83 -3.44 -2.59 -5.73
C THR A 83 -4.81 -2.13 -6.21
N GLY A 84 -5.16 -2.41 -7.47
CA GLY A 84 -6.42 -2.03 -8.12
C GLY A 84 -7.55 -3.03 -7.90
#